data_AF-A0A954VGN6-F1
#
_entry.id   AF-A0A954VGN6-F1
#
_cell.length_a   1.000
_cell.length_b   1.000
_cell.length_c   1.000
_cell.angle_alpha   90.00
_cell.angle_beta   90.00
_cell.angle_gamma   90.00
#
_symmetry.space_group_name_H-M   'P 1'
#
loop_
_entity.id
_entity.type
_entity.pdbx_description
1 polymer ?
#
loop_
_entity_poly.entity_id
_entity_poly.type
_entity_poly.pdbx_seq_one_letter_code
_entity_poly.pdbx_strand_id
1 'polypeptide(L)'
;MSTDSFSNADAQANGDLDQAYEDLIAYLDNELDDRRRHEVERRLADDPGFRDKLRGLQSSWDMLDELPSESADESFTRTTLEIVATNIEQSLQKDEASFWNRPFGRRVKVAIVVGAAFTTGFLIVFAIAKGIAFQYERDLGLWTNYRLYQNIDSIEFLRSMRDKGLFLADRVADTSESPRDSASSSLGAVVEDGTTMVNVATNVPTKTELLERRQNFYKLSPDEQRRYRRLYSQLASADDRDSLQQTLVRYDQWLTRLPGTEDRLEIRRIDSLDERLARIEEIKKQQELEELIKASGSVLTQEDGDHIFKWFIGFARDHSGSAARGMGGRGRGGGFFMSPQFWESLPEPTDAEWRGLLDGLSDGARDAMIKVGDRKAQWQMLSQWRQEFRDRMMPSRQVHNDQLESVYDELSNEKKRELDKMLPEEMKEYLANIVRERQRAEGPNRPRIPFGPGGPGGPGMRPPTGEGGPPPMFDPDGPRRRNGRTGPPPDDYPPGDPLPPESP
;
A
#
# COMPACT_ATOMS: atom_id res chain seq x y z
N MET A 1 -20.93 -37.93 -23.90
CA MET A 1 -19.81 -38.37 -24.77
C MET A 1 -19.44 -37.19 -25.66
N SER A 2 -18.18 -36.73 -25.60
CA SER A 2 -17.53 -35.64 -26.37
C SER A 2 -16.84 -34.54 -25.53
N THR A 3 -16.16 -34.91 -24.44
CA THR A 3 -15.25 -33.99 -23.71
C THR A 3 -13.76 -34.35 -23.84
N ASP A 4 -13.41 -35.49 -24.45
CA ASP A 4 -12.01 -35.96 -24.50
C ASP A 4 -11.19 -35.43 -25.69
N SER A 5 -11.81 -34.72 -26.66
CA SER A 5 -11.08 -34.23 -27.85
C SER A 5 -10.33 -32.91 -27.65
N PHE A 6 -10.69 -32.07 -26.66
CA PHE A 6 -10.03 -30.78 -26.46
C PHE A 6 -8.69 -30.90 -25.70
N SER A 7 -8.56 -31.84 -24.77
CA SER A 7 -7.33 -32.00 -23.97
C SER A 7 -6.11 -32.48 -24.79
N ASN A 8 -6.32 -33.09 -25.96
CA ASN A 8 -5.24 -33.66 -26.76
C ASN A 8 -4.64 -32.64 -27.75
N ALA A 9 -5.43 -31.64 -28.17
CA ALA A 9 -4.97 -30.58 -29.07
C ALA A 9 -4.02 -29.61 -28.35
N ASP A 10 -4.32 -29.26 -27.10
CA ASP A 10 -3.48 -28.37 -26.30
C ASP A 10 -2.14 -29.02 -25.91
N ALA A 11 -2.12 -30.34 -25.69
CA ALA A 11 -0.90 -31.09 -25.41
C ALA A 11 0.02 -31.18 -26.65
N GLN A 12 -0.55 -31.37 -27.84
CA GLN A 12 0.21 -31.38 -29.10
C GLN A 12 0.75 -29.98 -29.46
N ALA A 13 -0.05 -28.93 -29.26
CA ALA A 13 0.39 -27.56 -29.50
C ALA A 13 1.57 -27.15 -28.59
N ASN A 14 1.57 -27.59 -27.34
CA ASN A 14 2.68 -27.35 -26.41
C ASN A 14 3.94 -28.13 -26.80
N GLY A 15 3.82 -29.40 -27.21
CA GLY A 15 4.96 -30.20 -27.67
C GLY A 15 5.64 -29.62 -28.92
N ASP A 16 4.86 -29.08 -29.86
CA ASP A 16 5.40 -28.44 -31.07
C ASP A 16 6.13 -27.12 -30.76
N LEU A 17 5.69 -26.40 -29.72
CA LEU A 17 6.37 -25.19 -29.24
C LEU A 17 7.71 -25.51 -28.57
N ASP A 18 7.76 -26.57 -27.76
CA ASP A 18 8.98 -27.03 -27.10
C ASP A 18 10.02 -27.49 -28.13
N GLN A 19 9.61 -28.29 -29.11
CA GLN A 19 10.51 -28.74 -30.18
C GLN A 19 11.05 -27.58 -31.02
N ALA A 20 10.22 -26.59 -31.32
CA ALA A 20 10.64 -25.40 -32.04
C ALA A 20 11.61 -24.52 -31.24
N TYR A 21 11.52 -24.54 -29.91
CA TYR A 21 12.46 -23.84 -29.03
C TYR A 21 13.80 -24.58 -28.93
N GLU A 22 13.77 -25.92 -28.81
CA GLU A 22 14.96 -26.77 -28.87
C GLU A 22 15.74 -26.58 -30.17
N ASP A 23 15.04 -26.52 -31.31
CA ASP A 23 15.67 -26.30 -32.62
C ASP A 23 16.38 -24.94 -32.71
N LEU A 24 15.82 -23.89 -32.09
CA LEU A 24 16.47 -22.58 -32.04
C LEU A 24 17.73 -22.59 -31.16
N ILE A 25 17.73 -23.31 -30.04
CA ILE A 25 18.90 -23.46 -29.17
C ILE A 25 19.99 -24.23 -29.91
N ALA A 26 19.66 -25.39 -30.48
CA ALA A 26 20.60 -26.20 -31.25
C ALA A 26 21.14 -25.46 -32.49
N TYR A 27 20.35 -24.55 -33.08
CA TYR A 27 20.80 -23.67 -34.17
C TYR A 27 21.86 -22.68 -33.69
N LEU A 28 21.68 -22.05 -32.53
CA LEU A 28 22.64 -21.11 -31.94
C LEU A 28 23.97 -21.79 -31.55
N ASP A 29 23.90 -23.00 -31.01
CA ASP A 29 25.08 -23.79 -30.61
C ASP A 29 25.75 -24.49 -31.82
N ASN A 30 25.18 -24.37 -33.02
CA ASN A 30 25.60 -25.02 -34.27
C ASN A 30 25.61 -26.56 -34.20
N GLU A 31 24.72 -27.14 -33.40
CA GLU A 31 24.55 -28.60 -33.23
C GLU A 31 23.52 -29.22 -34.18
N LEU A 32 22.81 -28.42 -34.99
CA LEU A 32 21.86 -28.92 -35.98
C LEU A 32 22.55 -29.57 -37.19
N ASP A 33 21.98 -30.69 -37.65
CA ASP A 33 22.32 -31.27 -38.96
C ASP A 33 21.83 -30.37 -40.11
N ASP A 34 22.40 -30.55 -41.30
CA ASP A 34 22.16 -29.67 -42.46
C ASP A 34 20.68 -29.58 -42.87
N ARG A 35 19.91 -30.66 -42.69
CA ARG A 35 18.49 -30.68 -43.05
C ARG A 35 17.68 -29.85 -42.06
N ARG A 36 17.87 -30.06 -40.75
CA ARG A 36 17.17 -29.29 -39.72
C ARG A 36 17.60 -27.82 -39.72
N ARG A 37 18.88 -27.53 -39.98
CA ARG A 37 19.39 -26.16 -40.14
C ARG A 37 18.62 -25.42 -41.25
N HIS A 38 18.46 -26.03 -42.43
CA HIS A 38 17.69 -25.42 -43.52
C HIS A 38 16.20 -25.22 -43.21
N GLU A 39 15.60 -26.11 -42.41
CA GLU A 39 14.21 -25.97 -41.98
C GLU A 39 14.04 -24.79 -41.00
N VAL A 40 14.96 -24.64 -40.05
CA VAL A 40 15.01 -23.49 -39.14
C VAL A 40 15.23 -22.18 -39.90
N GLU A 41 16.17 -22.15 -40.85
CA GLU A 41 16.44 -20.97 -41.70
C GLU A 41 15.22 -20.55 -42.52
N ARG A 42 14.51 -21.52 -43.11
CA ARG A 42 13.27 -21.25 -43.84
C ARG A 42 12.20 -20.68 -42.90
N ARG A 43 12.01 -21.28 -41.72
CA ARG A 43 11.06 -20.76 -40.71
C ARG A 43 11.43 -19.36 -40.24
N LEU A 44 12.72 -19.06 -40.05
CA LEU A 44 13.18 -17.71 -39.72
C LEU A 44 12.88 -16.70 -40.83
N ALA A 45 12.93 -17.11 -42.10
CA ALA A 45 12.54 -16.24 -43.21
C ALA A 45 11.03 -15.98 -43.26
N ASP A 46 10.21 -17.01 -43.02
CA ASP A 46 8.77 -16.99 -43.21
C ASP A 46 7.98 -16.48 -41.98
N ASP A 47 8.51 -16.68 -40.75
CA ASP A 47 7.81 -16.40 -39.48
C ASP A 47 8.48 -15.25 -38.69
N PRO A 48 7.85 -14.06 -38.57
CA PRO A 48 8.32 -12.96 -37.73
C PRO A 48 8.43 -13.31 -36.24
N GLY A 49 7.47 -14.07 -35.69
CA GLY A 49 7.48 -14.44 -34.27
C GLY A 49 8.61 -15.40 -33.93
N PHE A 50 9.01 -16.27 -34.87
CA PHE A 50 10.17 -17.14 -34.72
C PHE A 50 11.49 -16.35 -34.69
N ARG A 51 11.60 -15.27 -35.47
CA ARG A 51 12.74 -14.33 -35.40
C ARG A 51 12.78 -13.55 -34.09
N ASP A 52 11.64 -13.17 -33.54
CA ASP A 52 11.57 -12.49 -32.25
C ASP A 52 12.08 -13.40 -31.12
N LYS A 53 11.71 -14.69 -31.14
CA LYS A 53 12.22 -15.68 -30.20
C LYS A 53 13.74 -15.87 -30.30
N LEU A 54 14.29 -15.97 -31.52
CA LEU A 54 15.74 -16.06 -31.72
C LEU A 54 16.47 -14.83 -31.17
N ARG A 55 15.94 -13.62 -31.42
CA ARG A 55 16.49 -12.37 -30.85
C ARG A 55 16.46 -12.35 -29.32
N GLY A 56 15.39 -12.85 -28.70
CA GLY A 56 15.28 -12.97 -27.25
C GLY A 56 16.32 -13.93 -26.65
N LEU A 57 16.55 -15.07 -27.32
CA LEU A 57 17.60 -16.02 -26.94
C LEU A 57 19.00 -15.40 -27.06
N GLN A 58 19.32 -14.78 -28.20
CA GLN A 58 20.60 -14.08 -28.42
C GLN A 58 20.84 -12.99 -27.37
N SER A 59 19.84 -12.15 -27.10
CA SER A 59 19.96 -11.11 -26.08
C SER A 59 20.20 -11.67 -24.67
N SER A 60 19.65 -12.85 -24.36
CA SER A 60 19.88 -13.49 -23.06
C SER A 60 21.31 -14.03 -22.94
N TRP A 61 21.90 -14.51 -24.04
CA TRP A 61 23.31 -14.91 -24.10
C TRP A 61 24.25 -13.71 -24.01
N ASP A 62 23.96 -12.63 -24.72
CA ASP A 62 24.74 -11.39 -24.63
C ASP A 62 24.78 -10.85 -23.19
N MET A 63 23.65 -10.92 -22.46
CA MET A 63 23.59 -10.56 -21.04
C MET A 63 24.42 -11.49 -20.13
N LEU A 64 24.57 -12.77 -20.47
CA LEU A 64 25.42 -13.70 -19.73
C LEU A 64 26.90 -13.41 -19.97
N ASP A 65 27.27 -12.99 -21.18
CA ASP A 65 28.64 -12.58 -21.53
C ASP A 65 29.02 -11.24 -20.87
N GLU A 66 28.04 -10.35 -20.64
CA GLU A 66 28.23 -9.11 -19.89
C GLU A 66 28.38 -9.32 -18.37
N LEU A 67 28.16 -10.54 -17.85
CA LEU A 67 28.38 -10.79 -16.44
C LEU A 67 29.85 -10.59 -16.10
N PRO A 68 30.18 -9.77 -15.08
CA PRO A 68 31.55 -9.53 -14.69
C PRO A 68 32.19 -10.87 -14.30
N SER A 69 33.21 -11.27 -15.06
CA SER A 69 34.07 -12.37 -14.68
C SER A 69 34.86 -11.92 -13.45
N GLU A 70 34.38 -12.28 -12.25
CA GLU A 70 35.18 -12.16 -11.04
C GLU A 70 36.42 -13.04 -11.25
N SER A 71 37.56 -12.41 -11.54
CA SER A 71 38.84 -13.09 -11.54
C SER A 71 39.02 -13.68 -10.14
N ALA A 72 39.07 -15.01 -10.05
CA ALA A 72 39.25 -15.70 -8.77
C ALA A 72 40.41 -15.04 -8.01
N ASP A 73 40.08 -14.49 -6.84
CA ASP A 73 41.01 -13.72 -6.02
C ASP A 73 42.25 -14.59 -5.71
N GLU A 74 43.45 -14.00 -5.77
CA GLU A 74 44.71 -14.71 -5.52
C GLU A 74 44.73 -15.39 -4.14
N SER A 75 43.89 -14.91 -3.21
CA SER A 75 43.64 -15.52 -1.91
C SER A 75 43.10 -16.96 -2.01
N PHE A 76 42.20 -17.26 -2.96
CA PHE A 76 41.65 -18.60 -3.15
C PHE A 76 42.73 -19.58 -3.63
N THR A 77 43.58 -19.13 -4.55
CA THR A 77 44.72 -19.92 -5.06
C THR A 77 45.74 -20.15 -3.95
N ARG A 78 45.98 -19.14 -3.09
CA ARG A 78 46.86 -19.26 -1.91
C ARG A 78 46.32 -20.25 -0.89
N THR A 79 45.04 -20.17 -0.53
CA THR A 79 44.41 -21.08 0.44
C THR A 79 44.38 -22.52 -0.10
N THR A 80 44.14 -22.69 -1.40
CA THR A 80 44.19 -24.01 -2.04
C THR A 80 45.62 -24.59 -2.02
N LEU A 81 46.65 -23.76 -2.31
CA LEU A 81 48.05 -24.16 -2.20
C LEU A 81 48.47 -24.49 -0.75
N GLU A 82 47.96 -23.76 0.25
CA GLU A 82 48.23 -24.01 1.67
C GLU A 82 47.63 -25.35 2.14
N ILE A 83 46.41 -25.67 1.71
CA ILE A 83 45.74 -26.95 2.01
C ILE A 83 46.46 -28.12 1.32
N VAL A 84 46.98 -27.91 0.12
CA VAL A 84 47.76 -28.94 -0.60
C VAL A 84 49.14 -29.11 0.02
N ALA A 85 49.84 -28.04 0.38
CA ALA A 85 51.16 -28.09 1.02
C ALA A 85 51.12 -28.81 2.38
N THR A 86 50.11 -28.52 3.20
CA THR A 86 49.94 -29.15 4.52
C THR A 86 49.59 -30.66 4.43
N ASN A 87 48.95 -31.11 3.35
CA ASN A 87 48.66 -32.53 3.13
C ASN A 87 49.88 -33.31 2.57
N ILE A 88 50.80 -32.65 1.88
CA ILE A 88 52.02 -33.29 1.37
C ILE A 88 52.97 -33.63 2.54
N GLU A 89 53.10 -32.75 3.53
CA GLU A 89 53.95 -33.01 4.71
C GLU A 89 53.42 -34.17 5.58
N GLN A 90 52.10 -34.37 5.65
CA GLN A 90 51.50 -35.49 6.39
C GLN A 90 51.62 -36.85 5.69
N SER A 91 51.74 -36.86 4.35
CA SER A 91 51.91 -38.10 3.58
C SER A 91 53.36 -38.57 3.50
N LEU A 92 54.34 -37.67 3.67
CA LEU A 92 55.77 -38.02 3.66
C LEU A 92 56.26 -38.68 4.97
N GLN A 93 55.52 -38.60 6.08
CA GLN A 93 55.89 -39.26 7.34
C GLN A 93 55.42 -40.73 7.47
N LYS A 94 54.69 -41.28 6.50
CA LYS A 94 54.09 -42.63 6.63
C LYS A 94 54.66 -43.75 5.77
N ASP A 95 55.65 -43.49 4.91
CA ASP A 95 56.17 -44.51 3.98
C ASP A 95 57.63 -44.91 4.26
N GLU A 96 57.90 -45.41 5.48
CA GLU A 96 59.00 -46.35 5.73
C GLU A 96 58.44 -47.76 6.00
N ALA A 97 57.98 -48.44 4.95
CA ALA A 97 57.79 -49.89 4.98
C ALA A 97 57.98 -50.51 3.60
N SER A 98 59.20 -51.00 3.41
CA SER A 98 59.71 -51.83 2.33
C SER A 98 58.80 -53.00 1.99
N PHE A 99 57.99 -52.89 0.92
CA PHE A 99 57.40 -54.05 0.27
C PHE A 99 57.40 -53.92 -1.27
N TRP A 100 57.99 -54.95 -1.89
CA TRP A 100 57.80 -55.37 -3.29
C TRP A 100 58.64 -54.70 -4.39
N ASN A 101 59.86 -55.24 -4.58
CA ASN A 101 60.67 -55.15 -5.79
C ASN A 101 60.23 -56.21 -6.82
N ARG A 102 59.33 -55.87 -7.74
CA ARG A 102 59.20 -56.52 -9.05
C ARG A 102 58.90 -55.47 -10.13
N PRO A 103 59.53 -55.55 -11.32
CA PRO A 103 59.58 -54.43 -12.28
C PRO A 103 58.24 -54.13 -12.98
N PHE A 104 57.21 -54.96 -12.83
CA PHE A 104 55.85 -54.68 -13.30
C PHE A 104 55.03 -53.80 -12.35
N GLY A 105 55.51 -53.58 -11.11
CA GLY A 105 54.77 -52.90 -10.04
C GLY A 105 54.84 -51.37 -10.06
N ARG A 106 55.77 -50.74 -10.79
CA ARG A 106 55.97 -49.29 -10.69
C ARG A 106 54.82 -48.48 -11.31
N ARG A 107 54.31 -48.93 -12.47
CA ARG A 107 53.17 -48.27 -13.15
C ARG A 107 51.86 -48.47 -12.40
N VAL A 108 51.64 -49.66 -11.84
CA VAL A 108 50.46 -49.96 -11.03
C VAL A 108 50.48 -49.19 -9.70
N LYS A 109 51.63 -49.06 -9.05
CA LYS A 109 51.78 -48.25 -7.82
C LYS A 109 51.48 -46.77 -8.07
N VAL A 110 51.99 -46.19 -9.17
CA VAL A 110 51.68 -44.81 -9.55
C VAL A 110 50.18 -44.64 -9.83
N ALA A 111 49.56 -45.58 -10.54
CA ALA A 111 48.12 -45.53 -10.82
C ALA A 111 47.27 -45.62 -9.54
N ILE A 112 47.66 -46.45 -8.56
CA ILE A 112 46.95 -46.56 -7.28
C ILE A 112 47.09 -45.28 -6.46
N VAL A 113 48.30 -44.70 -6.37
CA VAL A 113 48.52 -43.45 -5.62
C VAL A 113 47.76 -42.29 -6.25
N VAL A 114 47.81 -42.16 -7.58
CA VAL A 114 47.03 -41.15 -8.31
C VAL A 114 45.53 -41.38 -8.10
N GLY A 115 45.06 -42.62 -8.23
CA GLY A 115 43.66 -42.98 -7.99
C GLY A 115 43.21 -42.63 -6.56
N ALA A 116 44.01 -42.96 -5.56
CA ALA A 116 43.71 -42.65 -4.16
C ALA A 116 43.67 -41.13 -3.88
N ALA A 117 44.57 -40.36 -4.50
CA ALA A 117 44.56 -38.90 -4.42
C ALA A 117 43.29 -38.31 -5.06
N PHE A 118 42.90 -38.79 -6.25
CA PHE A 118 41.66 -38.38 -6.92
C PHE A 118 40.42 -38.72 -6.10
N THR A 119 40.32 -39.94 -5.56
CA THR A 119 39.17 -40.32 -4.72
C THR A 119 39.09 -39.52 -3.44
N THR A 120 40.23 -39.23 -2.80
CA THR A 120 40.26 -38.44 -1.57
C THR A 120 39.88 -36.99 -1.86
N GLY A 121 40.42 -36.39 -2.93
CA GLY A 121 40.03 -35.05 -3.38
C GLY A 121 38.54 -34.97 -3.72
N PHE A 122 38.01 -35.97 -4.44
CA PHE A 122 36.58 -36.06 -4.75
C PHE A 122 35.71 -36.15 -3.50
N LEU A 123 36.08 -36.98 -2.51
CA LEU A 123 35.32 -37.11 -1.27
C LEU A 123 35.32 -35.82 -0.43
N ILE A 124 36.43 -35.09 -0.39
CA ILE A 124 36.51 -33.79 0.30
C ILE A 124 35.59 -32.77 -0.39
N VAL A 125 35.70 -32.62 -1.72
CA VAL A 125 34.85 -31.70 -2.48
C VAL A 125 33.38 -32.09 -2.36
N PHE A 126 33.05 -33.39 -2.43
CA PHE A 126 31.69 -33.88 -2.27
C PHE A 126 31.13 -33.64 -0.86
N ALA A 127 31.93 -33.81 0.19
CA ALA A 127 31.54 -33.52 1.57
C ALA A 127 31.28 -32.02 1.78
N ILE A 128 32.14 -31.15 1.23
CA ILE A 128 31.95 -29.70 1.26
C ILE A 128 30.70 -29.29 0.48
N ALA A 129 30.54 -29.79 -0.75
CA ALA A 129 29.38 -29.52 -1.60
C ALA A 129 28.07 -29.95 -0.92
N LYS A 130 28.04 -31.14 -0.30
CA LYS A 130 26.89 -31.58 0.49
C LYS A 130 26.64 -30.69 1.71
N GLY A 131 27.67 -30.32 2.47
CA GLY A 131 27.53 -29.44 3.62
C GLY A 131 26.96 -28.07 3.24
N ILE A 132 27.43 -27.53 2.12
CA ILE A 132 26.94 -26.28 1.54
C ILE A 132 25.49 -26.43 1.06
N ALA A 133 25.16 -27.51 0.34
CA ALA A 133 23.79 -27.78 -0.14
C ALA A 133 22.77 -27.89 1.02
N PHE A 134 23.13 -28.59 2.10
CA PHE A 134 22.27 -28.69 3.30
C PHE A 134 22.06 -27.36 4.01
N GLN A 135 23.07 -26.47 4.02
CA GLN A 135 22.89 -25.11 4.54
C GLN A 135 21.99 -24.29 3.62
N TYR A 136 22.15 -24.41 2.30
CA TYR A 136 21.30 -23.73 1.32
C TYR A 136 19.83 -24.09 1.44
N GLU A 137 19.49 -25.38 1.58
CA GLU A 137 18.10 -25.81 1.74
C GLU A 137 17.49 -25.28 3.04
N ARG A 138 18.26 -25.28 4.13
CA ARG A 138 17.80 -24.79 5.44
C ARG A 138 17.57 -23.28 5.43
N ASP A 139 18.48 -22.52 4.81
CA ASP A 139 18.43 -21.07 4.74
C ASP A 139 17.49 -20.57 3.62
N LEU A 140 17.06 -21.43 2.68
CA LEU A 140 16.11 -21.06 1.63
C LEU A 140 14.78 -20.59 2.21
N GLY A 141 14.25 -21.30 3.21
CA GLY A 141 13.03 -20.91 3.91
C GLY A 141 13.17 -19.58 4.65
N LEU A 142 14.37 -19.30 5.18
CA LEU A 142 14.70 -18.03 5.83
C LEU A 142 14.71 -16.87 4.83
N TRP A 143 15.38 -17.01 3.68
CA TRP A 143 15.48 -15.94 2.68
C TRP A 143 14.17 -15.69 1.95
N THR A 144 13.40 -16.75 1.70
CA THR A 144 12.07 -16.65 1.08
C THR A 144 11.17 -15.75 1.93
N ASN A 145 11.17 -15.96 3.25
CA ASN A 145 10.29 -15.25 4.19
C ASN A 145 10.98 -14.07 4.90
N TYR A 146 12.19 -13.70 4.48
CA TYR A 146 13.01 -12.68 5.16
C TYR A 146 12.27 -11.36 5.39
N ARG A 147 11.54 -10.86 4.38
CA ARG A 147 10.76 -9.62 4.48
C ARG A 147 9.67 -9.69 5.56
N LEU A 148 9.04 -10.85 5.74
CA LEU A 148 8.03 -11.06 6.78
C LEU A 148 8.67 -10.92 8.17
N TYR A 149 9.85 -11.50 8.35
CA TYR A 149 10.56 -11.47 9.63
C TYR A 149 11.03 -10.07 10.04
N GLN A 150 11.28 -9.16 9.08
CA GLN A 150 11.66 -7.78 9.39
C GLN A 150 10.58 -7.02 10.17
N ASN A 151 9.31 -7.43 10.05
CA ASN A 151 8.18 -6.75 10.69
C ASN A 151 7.91 -7.24 12.11
N ILE A 152 8.58 -8.28 12.58
CA ILE A 152 8.33 -8.90 13.88
C ILE A 152 9.60 -9.01 14.72
N ASP A 153 9.45 -8.85 16.04
CA ASP A 153 10.59 -8.89 16.95
C ASP A 153 10.85 -10.27 17.54
N SER A 154 9.78 -10.98 17.85
CA SER A 154 9.85 -12.25 18.54
C SER A 154 8.65 -13.14 18.20
N ILE A 155 8.76 -14.43 18.53
CA ILE A 155 7.66 -15.39 18.35
C ILE A 155 6.52 -15.14 19.36
N GLU A 156 6.84 -14.60 20.53
CA GLU A 156 5.85 -14.21 21.55
C GLU A 156 4.92 -13.12 21.02
N PHE A 157 5.43 -12.18 20.22
CA PHE A 157 4.58 -11.19 19.54
C PHE A 157 3.53 -11.81 18.63
N LEU A 158 3.92 -12.82 17.83
CA LEU A 158 2.98 -13.54 16.98
C LEU A 158 1.93 -14.30 17.81
N ARG A 159 2.35 -14.94 18.91
CA ARG A 159 1.44 -15.64 19.83
C ARG A 159 0.45 -14.67 20.47
N SER A 160 0.92 -13.54 20.99
CA SER A 160 0.04 -12.52 21.57
C SER A 160 -0.95 -11.92 20.57
N MET A 161 -0.53 -11.69 19.31
CA MET A 161 -1.46 -11.25 18.25
C MET A 161 -2.53 -12.29 17.93
N ARG A 162 -2.15 -13.57 17.89
CA ARG A 162 -3.08 -14.68 17.67
C ARG A 162 -4.04 -14.84 18.84
N ASP A 163 -3.54 -14.81 20.06
CA ASP A 163 -4.34 -15.00 21.28
C ASP A 163 -5.35 -13.86 21.47
N LYS A 164 -4.99 -12.65 21.05
CA LYS A 164 -5.92 -11.50 20.93
C LYS A 164 -6.89 -11.59 19.74
N GLY A 165 -6.72 -12.55 18.85
CA GLY A 165 -7.57 -12.74 17.67
C GLY A 165 -7.43 -11.65 16.61
N LEU A 166 -6.34 -10.87 16.60
CA LEU A 166 -6.20 -9.70 15.73
C LEU A 166 -6.16 -10.06 14.25
N PHE A 167 -5.76 -11.28 13.88
CA PHE A 167 -5.60 -11.68 12.47
C PHE A 167 -6.20 -13.08 12.19
N LEU A 168 -7.21 -13.50 12.94
CA LEU A 168 -7.94 -14.73 12.65
C LEU A 168 -8.85 -14.55 11.42
N ALA A 169 -9.00 -15.61 10.63
CA ALA A 169 -9.59 -15.57 9.29
C ALA A 169 -11.09 -15.22 9.28
N ASP A 170 -11.77 -15.43 10.40
CA ASP A 170 -13.22 -15.61 10.45
C ASP A 170 -13.96 -14.52 11.23
N ARG A 171 -13.51 -13.27 11.15
CA ARG A 171 -14.40 -12.14 11.49
C ARG A 171 -15.11 -11.51 10.30
N VAL A 172 -14.96 -12.10 9.12
CA VAL A 172 -15.91 -11.88 8.02
C VAL A 172 -17.15 -12.73 8.29
N ALA A 173 -18.07 -12.13 9.05
CA ALA A 173 -19.51 -12.24 8.86
C ALA A 173 -20.12 -13.65 8.72
N ASP A 174 -20.33 -14.30 9.87
CA ASP A 174 -21.41 -15.28 10.10
C ASP A 174 -22.79 -14.57 10.18
N THR A 175 -23.03 -13.60 9.30
CA THR A 175 -24.32 -12.90 9.15
C THR A 175 -24.86 -13.11 7.75
N SER A 176 -25.66 -14.18 7.63
CA SER A 176 -26.84 -14.35 6.78
C SER A 176 -26.69 -14.34 5.25
N GLU A 177 -26.86 -15.53 4.67
CA GLU A 177 -27.70 -15.87 3.52
C GLU A 177 -27.58 -15.04 2.21
N SER A 178 -26.95 -15.63 1.17
CA SER A 178 -27.55 -16.12 -0.10
C SER A 178 -26.50 -16.19 -1.24
N PRO A 179 -26.75 -16.89 -2.36
CA PRO A 179 -26.38 -18.28 -2.59
C PRO A 179 -25.21 -18.46 -3.58
N ARG A 180 -24.49 -19.56 -3.36
CA ARG A 180 -23.81 -20.43 -4.36
C ARG A 180 -23.82 -19.90 -5.79
N ASP A 181 -22.67 -19.40 -6.25
CA ASP A 181 -21.89 -20.01 -7.33
C ASP A 181 -20.69 -19.13 -7.69
N SER A 182 -19.56 -19.77 -7.96
CA SER A 182 -18.37 -19.21 -8.64
C SER A 182 -17.42 -18.35 -7.77
N ALA A 183 -16.51 -19.00 -7.03
CA ALA A 183 -15.11 -18.55 -6.84
C ALA A 183 -14.24 -19.42 -5.90
N SER A 184 -14.73 -20.54 -5.35
CA SER A 184 -13.92 -21.37 -4.41
C SER A 184 -12.93 -22.37 -5.06
N SER A 185 -12.42 -22.10 -6.27
CA SER A 185 -11.45 -23.01 -6.94
C SER A 185 -9.97 -22.69 -6.72
N SER A 186 -9.58 -21.92 -5.69
CA SER A 186 -8.16 -21.63 -5.42
C SER A 186 -7.65 -22.00 -4.03
N LEU A 187 -8.45 -22.73 -3.23
CA LEU A 187 -7.99 -23.31 -1.96
C LEU A 187 -8.26 -24.82 -1.93
N GLY A 188 -7.26 -25.63 -2.26
CA GLY A 188 -7.36 -27.07 -2.03
C GLY A 188 -6.24 -27.91 -2.65
N ALA A 189 -5.42 -28.49 -1.76
CA ALA A 189 -4.70 -29.75 -1.90
C ALA A 189 -3.42 -29.80 -2.77
N VAL A 190 -2.27 -29.62 -2.10
CA VAL A 190 -1.16 -30.58 -2.20
C VAL A 190 -0.64 -30.83 -0.78
N VAL A 191 -1.07 -31.94 -0.20
CA VAL A 191 -0.42 -32.60 0.93
C VAL A 191 0.27 -33.80 0.34
N GLU A 192 1.59 -33.72 0.16
CA GLU A 192 2.46 -34.89 0.26
C GLU A 192 3.90 -34.45 0.54
N ASP A 193 4.42 -35.00 1.64
CA ASP A 193 5.80 -35.06 2.10
C ASP A 193 6.43 -33.85 2.87
N GLY A 194 7.08 -34.22 3.98
CA GLY A 194 7.37 -33.42 5.18
C GLY A 194 8.46 -32.34 5.08
N THR A 195 8.52 -31.60 3.97
CA THR A 195 9.46 -30.46 3.79
C THR A 195 8.80 -29.19 3.27
N THR A 196 7.49 -29.21 3.04
CA THR A 196 6.76 -28.01 2.62
C THR A 196 6.57 -27.08 3.82
N MET A 197 7.49 -26.13 3.96
CA MET A 197 7.07 -24.79 4.38
C MET A 197 5.93 -24.40 3.45
N VAL A 198 4.73 -24.35 3.99
CA VAL A 198 3.53 -24.00 3.23
C VAL A 198 3.82 -22.68 2.52
N ASN A 199 3.75 -22.70 1.19
CA ASN A 199 3.78 -21.52 0.32
C ASN A 199 2.54 -20.66 0.63
N VAL A 200 2.53 -20.00 1.80
CA VAL A 200 1.47 -19.05 2.21
C VAL A 200 1.71 -17.67 1.56
N ALA A 201 2.84 -17.48 0.89
CA ALA A 201 2.95 -16.47 -0.16
C ALA A 201 2.43 -17.09 -1.46
N THR A 202 1.26 -16.63 -1.92
CA THR A 202 0.64 -17.04 -3.19
C THR A 202 1.48 -16.75 -4.44
N ASN A 203 2.67 -16.15 -4.28
CA ASN A 203 3.68 -16.00 -5.32
C ASN A 203 4.99 -16.61 -4.82
N VAL A 204 5.40 -17.72 -5.43
CA VAL A 204 6.77 -18.23 -5.28
C VAL A 204 7.70 -17.15 -5.84
N PRO A 205 8.62 -16.58 -5.03
CA PRO A 205 9.50 -15.52 -5.52
C PRO A 205 10.37 -16.03 -6.67
N THR A 206 10.60 -15.17 -7.67
CA THR A 206 11.49 -15.50 -8.79
C THR A 206 12.92 -15.75 -8.29
N LYS A 207 13.73 -16.48 -9.05
CA LYS A 207 15.15 -16.71 -8.74
C LYS A 207 15.89 -15.39 -8.47
N THR A 208 15.58 -14.36 -9.26
CA THR A 208 16.15 -13.00 -9.11
C THR A 208 15.74 -12.36 -7.79
N GLU A 209 14.46 -12.42 -7.42
CA GLU A 209 13.98 -11.91 -6.12
C GLU A 209 14.63 -12.66 -4.94
N LEU A 210 14.78 -13.98 -5.04
CA LEU A 210 15.45 -14.78 -4.01
C LEU A 210 16.91 -14.38 -3.85
N LEU A 211 17.63 -14.16 -4.96
CA LEU A 211 19.00 -13.66 -4.94
C LEU A 211 19.10 -12.27 -4.30
N GLU A 212 18.17 -11.38 -4.62
CA GLU A 212 18.12 -10.04 -4.03
C GLU A 212 17.84 -10.10 -2.51
N ARG A 213 16.85 -10.90 -2.09
CA ARG A 213 16.53 -11.13 -0.68
C ARG A 213 17.73 -11.72 0.08
N ARG A 214 18.44 -12.67 -0.54
CA ARG A 214 19.67 -13.25 0.00
C ARG A 214 20.76 -12.19 0.17
N GLN A 215 21.03 -11.39 -0.85
CA GLN A 215 22.01 -10.31 -0.77
C GLN A 215 21.65 -9.30 0.32
N ASN A 216 20.38 -8.91 0.42
CA ASN A 216 19.89 -8.00 1.45
C ASN A 216 20.02 -8.58 2.85
N PHE A 217 19.83 -9.89 3.02
CA PHE A 217 20.07 -10.58 4.29
C PHE A 217 21.55 -10.54 4.69
N TYR A 218 22.48 -10.78 3.75
CA TYR A 218 23.92 -10.75 4.04
C TYR A 218 24.50 -9.35 4.26
N LYS A 219 23.81 -8.30 3.79
CA LYS A 219 24.15 -6.90 4.11
C LYS A 219 23.87 -6.52 5.57
N LEU A 220 23.03 -7.29 6.27
CA LEU A 220 22.74 -7.06 7.68
C LEU A 220 23.94 -7.35 8.58
N SER A 221 23.93 -6.77 9.78
CA SER A 221 24.93 -7.08 10.79
C SER A 221 24.87 -8.56 11.21
N PRO A 222 25.99 -9.17 11.66
CA PRO A 222 26.00 -10.56 12.11
C PRO A 222 25.00 -10.85 13.24
N ASP A 223 24.72 -9.86 14.10
CA ASP A 223 23.73 -9.97 15.19
C ASP A 223 22.30 -10.06 14.67
N GLU A 224 21.94 -9.22 13.71
CA GLU A 224 20.61 -9.28 13.07
C GLU A 224 20.40 -10.58 12.31
N GLN A 225 21.43 -11.04 11.57
CA GLN A 225 21.36 -12.34 10.89
C GLN A 225 21.14 -13.49 11.89
N ARG A 226 21.81 -13.46 13.05
CA ARG A 226 21.59 -14.44 14.13
C ARG A 226 20.19 -14.33 14.71
N ARG A 227 19.65 -13.11 14.91
CA ARG A 227 18.28 -12.89 15.38
C ARG A 227 17.26 -13.52 14.43
N TYR A 228 17.35 -13.25 13.13
CA TYR A 228 16.43 -13.83 12.15
C TYR A 228 16.54 -15.36 12.03
N ARG A 229 17.76 -15.92 12.09
CA ARG A 229 17.95 -17.38 12.13
C ARG A 229 17.31 -18.01 13.37
N ARG A 230 17.43 -17.37 14.54
CA ARG A 230 16.79 -17.83 15.79
C ARG A 230 15.27 -17.75 15.69
N LEU A 231 14.73 -16.66 15.16
CA LEU A 231 13.29 -16.50 14.98
C LEU A 231 12.72 -17.54 14.01
N TYR A 232 13.43 -17.80 12.90
CA TYR A 232 13.09 -18.87 11.96
C TYR A 232 13.11 -20.25 12.61
N SER A 233 14.15 -20.58 13.38
CA SER A 233 14.24 -21.89 14.04
C SER A 233 13.18 -22.06 15.13
N GLN A 234 12.87 -21.01 15.89
CA GLN A 234 11.77 -21.00 16.87
C GLN A 234 10.42 -21.22 16.17
N LEU A 235 10.16 -20.51 15.07
CA LEU A 235 8.92 -20.67 14.31
C LEU A 235 8.80 -22.07 13.70
N ALA A 236 9.90 -22.60 13.14
CA ALA A 236 9.92 -23.93 12.51
C ALA A 236 9.74 -25.09 13.51
N SER A 237 10.13 -24.90 14.77
CA SER A 237 10.03 -25.91 15.84
C SER A 237 8.80 -25.74 16.74
N ALA A 238 7.99 -24.71 16.52
CA ALA A 238 6.81 -24.45 17.32
C ALA A 238 5.67 -25.44 16.99
N ASP A 239 5.01 -25.97 18.02
CA ASP A 239 3.84 -26.86 17.85
C ASP A 239 2.69 -26.15 17.09
N ASP A 240 2.62 -24.83 17.22
CA ASP A 240 1.64 -23.93 16.61
C ASP A 240 2.14 -23.26 15.31
N ARG A 241 3.17 -23.83 14.66
CA ARG A 241 3.87 -23.26 13.48
C ARG A 241 2.92 -22.68 12.43
N ASP A 242 1.95 -23.47 11.96
CA ASP A 242 1.13 -23.08 10.81
C ASP A 242 0.21 -21.89 11.15
N SER A 243 -0.30 -21.84 12.38
CA SER A 243 -1.11 -20.72 12.88
C SER A 243 -0.27 -19.45 13.03
N LEU A 244 0.97 -19.57 13.53
CA LEU A 244 1.89 -18.44 13.65
C LEU A 244 2.34 -17.92 12.27
N GLN A 245 2.58 -18.81 11.31
CA GLN A 245 2.90 -18.43 9.93
C GLN A 245 1.75 -17.68 9.26
N GLN A 246 0.50 -18.15 9.41
CA GLN A 246 -0.67 -17.43 8.90
C GLN A 246 -0.82 -16.05 9.54
N THR A 247 -0.63 -15.96 10.87
CA THR A 247 -0.69 -14.69 11.60
C THR A 247 0.38 -13.73 11.10
N LEU A 248 1.62 -14.20 10.89
CA LEU A 248 2.72 -13.42 10.34
C LEU A 248 2.40 -12.87 8.95
N VAL A 249 1.92 -13.71 8.03
CA VAL A 249 1.59 -13.29 6.66
C VAL A 249 0.45 -12.27 6.67
N ARG A 250 -0.60 -12.50 7.45
CA ARG A 250 -1.73 -11.56 7.54
C ARG A 250 -1.33 -10.23 8.16
N TYR A 251 -0.50 -10.26 9.20
CA TYR A 251 0.03 -9.06 9.82
C TYR A 251 0.88 -8.26 8.82
N ASP A 252 1.76 -8.92 8.07
CA ASP A 252 2.58 -8.27 7.03
C ASP A 252 1.73 -7.64 5.91
N GLN A 253 0.72 -8.39 5.42
CA GLN A 253 -0.23 -7.89 4.42
C GLN A 253 -1.03 -6.70 4.93
N TRP A 254 -1.54 -6.78 6.16
CA TRP A 254 -2.27 -5.69 6.80
C TRP A 254 -1.38 -4.46 6.96
N LEU A 255 -0.16 -4.64 7.49
CA LEU A 255 0.80 -3.56 7.68
C LEU A 255 1.11 -2.88 6.34
N THR A 256 1.27 -3.65 5.27
CA THR A 256 1.54 -3.12 3.91
C THR A 256 0.35 -2.36 3.31
N ARG A 257 -0.89 -2.68 3.72
CA ARG A 257 -2.11 -2.00 3.28
C ARG A 257 -2.44 -0.73 4.06
N LEU A 258 -1.79 -0.48 5.21
CA LEU A 258 -2.07 0.72 6.00
C LEU A 258 -1.83 1.99 5.16
N PRO A 259 -2.82 2.91 5.08
CA PRO A 259 -2.66 4.18 4.38
C PRO A 259 -1.66 5.04 5.14
N GLY A 260 -0.64 5.55 4.44
CA GLY A 260 0.40 6.37 5.04
C GLY A 260 1.64 5.59 5.50
N THR A 261 2.77 6.29 5.52
CA THR A 261 4.04 5.78 6.05
C THR A 261 4.17 5.97 7.55
N GLU A 262 3.39 6.89 8.13
CA GLU A 262 3.47 7.28 9.54
C GLU A 262 3.04 6.16 10.49
N ASP A 263 1.84 5.60 10.34
CA ASP A 263 1.34 4.50 11.19
C ASP A 263 2.26 3.27 11.16
N ARG A 264 2.80 2.92 9.97
CA ARG A 264 3.76 1.82 9.83
C ARG A 264 5.06 2.08 10.58
N LEU A 265 5.56 3.31 10.55
CA LEU A 265 6.77 3.71 11.26
C LEU A 265 6.52 3.81 12.76
N GLU A 266 5.35 4.30 13.18
CA GLU A 266 4.94 4.38 14.58
C GLU A 266 4.90 2.98 15.20
N ILE A 267 4.19 2.02 14.58
CA ILE A 267 4.13 0.63 15.06
C ILE A 267 5.53 0.02 15.19
N ARG A 268 6.46 0.34 14.29
CA ARG A 268 7.84 -0.19 14.31
C ARG A 268 8.74 0.48 15.34
N ARG A 269 8.42 1.69 15.79
CA ARG A 269 9.22 2.44 16.78
C ARG A 269 8.85 2.10 18.23
N ILE A 270 7.70 1.45 18.44
CA ILE A 270 7.27 1.05 19.78
C ILE A 270 8.07 -0.21 20.19
N ASP A 271 9.03 -0.03 21.10
CA ASP A 271 9.86 -1.12 21.63
C ASP A 271 9.09 -2.07 22.55
N SER A 272 8.03 -1.57 23.21
CA SER A 272 7.21 -2.33 24.15
C SER A 272 6.20 -3.22 23.42
N LEU A 273 6.25 -4.53 23.72
CA LEU A 273 5.35 -5.52 23.14
C LEU A 273 3.87 -5.17 23.35
N ASP A 274 3.51 -4.82 24.59
CA ASP A 274 2.12 -4.59 24.98
C ASP A 274 1.57 -3.30 24.38
N GLU A 275 2.39 -2.25 24.34
CA GLU A 275 2.03 -0.96 23.73
C GLU A 275 1.86 -1.10 22.22
N ARG A 276 2.75 -1.86 21.57
CA ARG A 276 2.68 -2.13 20.13
C ARG A 276 1.42 -2.91 19.78
N LEU A 277 1.07 -3.93 20.58
CA LEU A 277 -0.17 -4.68 20.43
C LEU A 277 -1.40 -3.82 20.66
N ALA A 278 -1.39 -2.93 21.65
CA ALA A 278 -2.48 -2.00 21.91
C ALA A 278 -2.70 -1.03 20.74
N ARG A 279 -1.61 -0.51 20.15
CA ARG A 279 -1.67 0.37 18.99
C ARG A 279 -2.22 -0.34 17.75
N ILE A 280 -1.76 -1.57 17.47
CA ILE A 280 -2.30 -2.39 16.38
C ILE A 280 -3.79 -2.66 16.58
N GLU A 281 -4.20 -2.99 17.81
CA GLU A 281 -5.60 -3.22 18.16
C GLU A 281 -6.45 -1.96 17.97
N GLU A 282 -5.94 -0.78 18.33
CA GLU A 282 -6.60 0.50 18.11
C GLU A 282 -6.79 0.78 16.61
N ILE A 283 -5.74 0.66 15.80
CA ILE A 283 -5.81 0.91 14.35
C ILE A 283 -6.80 -0.07 13.70
N LYS A 284 -6.80 -1.35 14.10
CA LYS A 284 -7.78 -2.32 13.61
C LYS A 284 -9.21 -1.94 13.98
N LYS A 285 -9.46 -1.49 15.21
CA LYS A 285 -10.80 -1.01 15.63
C LYS A 285 -11.23 0.21 14.83
N GLN A 286 -10.31 1.13 14.53
CA GLN A 286 -10.59 2.28 13.68
C GLN A 286 -10.95 1.85 12.25
N GLN A 287 -10.23 0.88 11.68
CA GLN A 287 -10.55 0.33 10.35
C GLN A 287 -11.89 -0.40 10.32
N GLU A 288 -12.17 -1.26 11.30
CA GLU A 288 -13.46 -1.95 11.42
C GLU A 288 -14.60 -0.93 11.57
N LEU A 289 -14.39 0.13 12.34
CA LEU A 289 -15.33 1.23 12.47
C LEU A 289 -15.53 1.95 11.13
N GLU A 290 -14.46 2.31 10.42
CA GLU A 290 -14.56 2.95 9.10
C GLU A 290 -15.26 2.05 8.07
N GLU A 291 -14.97 0.75 8.05
CA GLU A 291 -15.65 -0.21 7.17
C GLU A 291 -17.12 -0.34 7.52
N LEU A 292 -17.47 -0.40 8.81
CA LEU A 292 -18.86 -0.39 9.27
C LEU A 292 -19.55 0.92 8.85
N ILE A 293 -18.88 2.07 8.98
CA ILE A 293 -19.45 3.35 8.57
C ILE A 293 -19.66 3.38 7.05
N LYS A 294 -18.65 3.00 6.25
CA LYS A 294 -18.76 2.92 4.78
C LYS A 294 -19.87 1.97 4.34
N ALA A 295 -19.96 0.78 4.95
CA ALA A 295 -21.01 -0.18 4.66
C ALA A 295 -22.39 0.39 5.00
N SER A 296 -22.52 1.07 6.15
CA SER A 296 -23.77 1.67 6.59
C SER A 296 -24.19 2.91 5.78
N GLY A 297 -23.26 3.63 5.15
CA GLY A 297 -23.58 4.72 4.22
C GLY A 297 -24.43 4.27 3.03
N SER A 298 -24.36 2.97 2.68
CA SER A 298 -25.25 2.34 1.70
C SER A 298 -26.62 1.94 2.26
N VAL A 299 -26.72 1.76 3.58
CA VAL A 299 -27.96 1.40 4.29
C VAL A 299 -28.83 2.63 4.56
N LEU A 300 -28.24 3.82 4.63
CA LEU A 300 -28.98 5.06 4.86
C LEU A 300 -29.93 5.38 3.71
N THR A 301 -31.22 5.41 4.04
CA THR A 301 -32.26 5.91 3.12
C THR A 301 -32.23 7.44 3.06
N GLN A 302 -32.89 8.02 2.05
CA GLN A 302 -33.05 9.48 1.98
C GLN A 302 -33.84 10.02 3.19
N GLU A 303 -34.82 9.26 3.70
CA GLU A 303 -35.60 9.62 4.89
C GLU A 303 -34.73 9.65 6.15
N ASP A 304 -33.80 8.68 6.30
CA ASP A 304 -32.83 8.67 7.40
C ASP A 304 -31.95 9.90 7.36
N GLY A 305 -31.44 10.25 6.17
CA GLY A 305 -30.63 11.44 6.00
C GLY A 305 -31.36 12.73 6.35
N ASP A 306 -32.61 12.88 5.89
CA ASP A 306 -33.47 14.02 6.24
C ASP A 306 -33.76 14.09 7.74
N HIS A 307 -34.00 12.93 8.37
CA HIS A 307 -34.24 12.83 9.80
C HIS A 307 -32.99 13.24 10.60
N ILE A 308 -31.84 12.64 10.28
CA ILE A 308 -30.53 12.96 10.87
C ILE A 308 -30.26 14.46 10.74
N PHE A 309 -30.46 15.04 9.55
CA PHE A 309 -30.20 16.45 9.31
C PHE A 309 -31.12 17.37 10.13
N LYS A 310 -32.43 17.07 10.17
CA LYS A 310 -33.39 17.83 10.99
C LYS A 310 -33.06 17.73 12.48
N TRP A 311 -32.77 16.53 12.96
CA TRP A 311 -32.36 16.29 14.34
C TRP A 311 -31.11 17.08 14.67
N PHE A 312 -30.08 17.05 13.81
CA PHE A 312 -28.84 17.80 14.01
C PHE A 312 -29.06 19.31 14.09
N ILE A 313 -29.90 19.88 13.23
CA ILE A 313 -30.21 21.32 13.27
C ILE A 313 -30.91 21.68 14.59
N GLY A 314 -31.83 20.83 15.06
CA GLY A 314 -32.49 20.98 16.36
C GLY A 314 -31.49 20.94 17.50
N PHE A 315 -30.72 19.84 17.57
CA PHE A 315 -29.69 19.61 18.58
C PHE A 315 -28.70 20.79 18.67
N ALA A 316 -28.19 21.25 17.53
CA ALA A 316 -27.23 22.33 17.50
C ALA A 316 -27.81 23.70 17.83
N ARG A 317 -29.11 23.92 17.54
CA ARG A 317 -29.82 25.12 17.99
C ARG A 317 -29.91 25.14 19.52
N ASP A 318 -30.27 24.01 20.10
CA ASP A 318 -30.46 23.87 21.56
C ASP A 318 -29.12 23.98 22.31
N HIS A 319 -28.02 23.53 21.69
CA HIS A 319 -26.66 23.61 22.23
C HIS A 319 -25.83 24.79 21.70
N SER A 320 -26.42 25.68 20.91
CA SER A 320 -25.70 26.84 20.36
C SER A 320 -25.24 27.81 21.46
N GLY A 321 -25.91 27.85 22.61
CA GLY A 321 -25.53 28.71 23.75
C GLY A 321 -24.21 28.32 24.43
N SER A 322 -23.80 27.05 24.33
CA SER A 322 -22.47 26.58 24.74
C SER A 322 -21.43 26.82 23.64
N ALA A 323 -21.76 26.60 22.37
CA ALA A 323 -20.83 26.77 21.25
C ALA A 323 -20.54 28.25 20.89
N ALA A 324 -21.54 29.14 21.00
CA ALA A 324 -21.40 30.58 20.73
C ALA A 324 -20.49 31.30 21.73
N ARG A 325 -20.19 30.70 22.88
CA ARG A 325 -19.18 31.21 23.82
C ARG A 325 -17.74 30.95 23.35
N GLY A 326 -17.52 29.96 22.49
CA GLY A 326 -16.22 29.67 21.87
C GLY A 326 -15.95 30.41 20.57
N MET A 327 -17.00 30.72 19.78
CA MET A 327 -16.87 31.42 18.50
C MET A 327 -17.25 32.90 18.62
N GLY A 328 -16.24 33.74 18.86
CA GLY A 328 -16.39 35.20 18.93
C GLY A 328 -16.79 35.83 17.58
N GLY A 329 -18.08 35.85 17.25
CA GLY A 329 -18.56 36.54 16.04
C GLY A 329 -20.07 36.50 15.85
N ARG A 330 -20.77 37.58 16.23
CA ARG A 330 -22.20 37.79 15.92
C ARG A 330 -22.38 38.12 14.43
N GLY A 331 -22.40 37.10 13.58
CA GLY A 331 -22.93 37.20 12.22
C GLY A 331 -24.46 37.20 12.23
N ARG A 332 -25.09 38.37 12.19
CA ARG A 332 -26.55 38.52 12.11
C ARG A 332 -27.01 38.30 10.66
N GLY A 333 -27.53 37.11 10.37
CA GLY A 333 -28.43 36.88 9.24
C GLY A 333 -27.79 36.28 7.99
N GLY A 334 -28.13 35.03 7.68
CA GLY A 334 -27.98 34.46 6.34
C GLY A 334 -27.26 33.12 6.33
N GLY A 335 -28.03 32.02 6.37
CA GLY A 335 -27.55 30.65 6.12
C GLY A 335 -26.95 29.97 7.35
N PHE A 336 -27.67 28.99 7.89
CA PHE A 336 -27.21 28.08 8.96
C PHE A 336 -26.16 27.08 8.43
N PHE A 337 -25.12 27.57 7.74
CA PHE A 337 -23.96 26.76 7.37
C PHE A 337 -22.93 26.89 8.48
N MET A 338 -23.12 26.13 9.55
CA MET A 338 -22.10 26.03 10.60
C MET A 338 -20.84 25.39 10.03
N SER A 339 -19.69 26.01 10.29
CA SER A 339 -18.39 25.52 9.86
C SER A 339 -18.07 24.16 10.50
N PRO A 340 -17.20 23.33 9.90
CA PRO A 340 -16.76 22.08 10.50
C PRO A 340 -16.34 22.21 11.98
N GLN A 341 -15.63 23.28 12.33
CA GLN A 341 -15.17 23.53 13.70
C GLN A 341 -16.30 23.78 14.69
N PHE A 342 -17.43 24.36 14.26
CA PHE A 342 -18.58 24.57 15.15
C PHE A 342 -19.15 23.23 15.59
N TRP A 343 -19.19 22.28 14.67
CA TRP A 343 -19.75 20.97 14.94
C TRP A 343 -18.90 20.13 15.88
N GLU A 344 -17.58 20.20 15.74
CA GLU A 344 -16.63 19.53 16.65
C GLU A 344 -16.73 20.09 18.08
N SER A 345 -17.25 21.31 18.25
CA SER A 345 -17.46 21.93 19.56
C SER A 345 -18.81 21.60 20.23
N LEU A 346 -19.71 20.87 19.55
CA LEU A 346 -20.97 20.47 20.17
C LEU A 346 -20.72 19.39 21.24
N PRO A 347 -21.44 19.43 22.37
CA PRO A 347 -21.33 18.38 23.38
C PRO A 347 -21.91 17.05 22.86
N GLU A 348 -21.55 15.95 23.52
CA GLU A 348 -22.18 14.66 23.26
C GLU A 348 -23.68 14.70 23.63
N PRO A 349 -24.57 14.12 22.81
CA PRO A 349 -25.99 14.10 23.07
C PRO A 349 -26.35 13.24 24.27
N THR A 350 -27.29 13.73 25.08
CA THR A 350 -27.86 12.99 26.22
C THR A 350 -28.61 11.74 25.74
N ASP A 351 -28.85 10.77 26.64
CA ASP A 351 -29.57 9.54 26.29
C ASP A 351 -30.99 9.77 25.79
N ALA A 352 -31.64 10.85 26.23
CA ALA A 352 -32.97 11.22 25.76
C ALA A 352 -32.91 11.74 24.31
N GLU A 353 -31.94 12.61 24.00
CA GLU A 353 -31.75 13.16 22.66
C GLU A 353 -31.33 12.10 21.67
N TRP A 354 -30.48 11.17 22.13
CA TRP A 354 -30.04 10.03 21.33
C TRP A 354 -31.17 9.05 21.02
N ARG A 355 -32.01 8.72 22.00
CA ARG A 355 -33.22 7.93 21.76
C ARG A 355 -34.14 8.60 20.75
N GLY A 356 -34.32 9.92 20.88
CA GLY A 356 -35.10 10.70 19.91
C GLY A 356 -34.55 10.64 18.48
N LEU A 357 -33.22 10.54 18.30
CA LEU A 357 -32.61 10.29 16.99
C LEU A 357 -32.90 8.87 16.50
N LEU A 358 -32.61 7.86 17.33
CA LEU A 358 -32.75 6.45 16.95
C LEU A 358 -34.18 6.07 16.61
N ASP A 359 -35.17 6.65 17.29
CA ASP A 359 -36.59 6.39 17.07
C ASP A 359 -37.06 6.82 15.68
N GLY A 360 -36.38 7.80 15.06
CA GLY A 360 -36.69 8.27 13.71
C GLY A 360 -35.80 7.71 12.60
N LEU A 361 -34.83 6.85 12.93
CA LEU A 361 -34.05 6.10 11.94
C LEU A 361 -34.78 4.81 11.52
N SER A 362 -34.55 4.40 10.28
CA SER A 362 -34.88 3.08 9.76
C SER A 362 -34.19 1.97 10.56
N ASP A 363 -34.77 0.77 10.55
CA ASP A 363 -34.26 -0.37 11.31
C ASP A 363 -32.80 -0.69 10.93
N GLY A 364 -32.46 -0.63 9.64
CA GLY A 364 -31.09 -0.85 9.16
C GLY A 364 -30.08 0.17 9.68
N ALA A 365 -30.45 1.46 9.69
CA ALA A 365 -29.59 2.51 10.23
C ALA A 365 -29.47 2.42 11.76
N ARG A 366 -30.58 2.14 12.45
CA ARG A 366 -30.59 1.92 13.90
C ARG A 366 -29.70 0.73 14.29
N ASP A 367 -29.82 -0.39 13.59
CA ASP A 367 -29.01 -1.59 13.84
C ASP A 367 -27.54 -1.32 13.57
N ALA A 368 -27.21 -0.58 12.50
CA ALA A 368 -25.83 -0.19 12.21
C ALA A 368 -25.23 0.67 13.34
N MET A 369 -25.99 1.62 13.88
CA MET A 369 -25.56 2.42 15.04
C MET A 369 -25.37 1.59 16.31
N ILE A 370 -26.30 0.66 16.59
CA ILE A 370 -26.19 -0.22 17.76
C ILE A 370 -24.95 -1.12 17.63
N LYS A 371 -24.69 -1.64 16.43
CA LYS A 371 -23.57 -2.55 16.15
C LYS A 371 -22.20 -1.89 16.33
N VAL A 372 -22.08 -0.59 16.06
CA VAL A 372 -20.84 0.18 16.25
C VAL A 372 -20.38 0.21 17.72
N GLY A 373 -21.30 0.01 18.67
CA GLY A 373 -20.96 -0.21 20.08
C GLY A 373 -21.11 1.04 20.93
N ASP A 374 -20.00 1.61 21.41
CA ASP A 374 -20.05 2.69 22.40
C ASP A 374 -20.56 4.02 21.84
N ARG A 375 -20.92 4.94 22.75
CA ARG A 375 -21.51 6.24 22.41
C ARG A 375 -20.57 7.12 21.60
N LYS A 376 -19.25 6.98 21.80
CA LYS A 376 -18.24 7.77 21.11
C LYS A 376 -18.12 7.33 19.65
N ALA A 377 -18.07 6.03 19.40
CA ALA A 377 -18.03 5.45 18.05
C ALA A 377 -19.35 5.72 17.30
N GLN A 378 -20.48 5.64 18.00
CA GLN A 378 -21.79 6.05 17.50
C GLN A 378 -21.83 7.52 17.07
N TRP A 379 -21.27 8.42 17.88
CA TRP A 379 -21.19 9.84 17.54
C TRP A 379 -20.28 10.09 16.33
N GLN A 380 -19.15 9.39 16.25
CA GLN A 380 -18.26 9.44 15.08
C GLN A 380 -18.96 8.96 13.80
N MET A 381 -19.66 7.82 13.85
CA MET A 381 -20.48 7.33 12.74
C MET A 381 -21.51 8.37 12.29
N LEU A 382 -22.25 8.95 13.25
CA LEU A 382 -23.26 9.97 12.95
C LEU A 382 -22.64 11.22 12.28
N SER A 383 -21.45 11.63 12.71
CA SER A 383 -20.73 12.76 12.10
C SER A 383 -20.31 12.50 10.65
N GLN A 384 -19.90 11.26 10.34
CA GLN A 384 -19.54 10.82 8.99
C GLN A 384 -20.78 10.71 8.11
N TRP A 385 -21.86 10.08 8.60
CA TRP A 385 -23.16 10.04 7.91
C TRP A 385 -23.66 11.43 7.55
N ARG A 386 -23.54 12.39 8.47
CA ARG A 386 -23.85 13.78 8.19
C ARG A 386 -22.96 14.36 7.10
N GLN A 387 -21.67 14.06 7.09
CA GLN A 387 -20.77 14.52 6.03
C GLN A 387 -21.15 13.92 4.68
N GLU A 388 -21.38 12.62 4.59
CA GLU A 388 -21.86 11.97 3.37
C GLU A 388 -23.19 12.56 2.91
N PHE A 389 -24.14 12.74 3.82
CA PHE A 389 -25.44 13.29 3.49
C PHE A 389 -25.36 14.76 3.08
N ARG A 390 -24.52 15.55 3.77
CA ARG A 390 -24.19 16.92 3.36
C ARG A 390 -23.64 16.89 1.95
N ASP A 391 -22.67 16.03 1.67
CA ASP A 391 -22.02 15.94 0.36
C ASP A 391 -22.98 15.36 -0.72
N ARG A 392 -24.06 14.65 -0.35
CA ARG A 392 -25.15 14.25 -1.26
C ARG A 392 -26.19 15.35 -1.51
N MET A 393 -26.60 16.08 -0.47
CA MET A 393 -27.65 17.12 -0.50
C MET A 393 -27.14 18.46 -1.00
N MET A 394 -25.98 18.81 -0.50
CA MET A 394 -25.12 19.85 -1.00
C MET A 394 -23.96 19.06 -1.56
N PRO A 395 -24.06 18.46 -2.78
CA PRO A 395 -22.85 18.20 -3.51
C PRO A 395 -22.15 19.53 -3.45
N SER A 396 -21.12 19.57 -2.60
CA SER A 396 -20.12 20.60 -2.70
C SER A 396 -19.86 20.64 -4.19
N ARG A 397 -19.59 21.82 -4.72
CA ARG A 397 -19.06 21.89 -6.07
C ARG A 397 -17.66 21.24 -6.11
N GLN A 398 -17.53 20.00 -5.61
CA GLN A 398 -16.52 19.00 -5.86
C GLN A 398 -16.64 18.81 -7.35
N VAL A 399 -15.76 19.52 -8.01
CA VAL A 399 -15.54 19.37 -9.41
C VAL A 399 -14.89 18.02 -9.55
N HIS A 400 -15.63 17.04 -10.07
CA HIS A 400 -15.08 15.72 -10.36
C HIS A 400 -13.87 15.88 -11.28
N ASN A 401 -12.87 14.99 -11.18
CA ASN A 401 -11.69 15.06 -12.03
C ASN A 401 -12.07 15.12 -13.52
N ASP A 402 -13.09 14.37 -13.93
CA ASP A 402 -13.61 14.37 -15.30
C ASP A 402 -14.13 15.76 -15.74
N GLN A 403 -14.70 16.54 -14.81
CA GLN A 403 -15.12 17.92 -15.06
C GLN A 403 -13.92 18.88 -15.13
N LEU A 404 -12.88 18.63 -14.34
CA LEU A 404 -11.62 19.39 -14.42
C LEU A 404 -10.92 19.12 -15.75
N GLU A 405 -10.88 17.86 -16.18
CA GLU A 405 -10.27 17.43 -17.44
C GLU A 405 -11.04 18.00 -18.64
N SER A 406 -12.37 17.90 -18.64
CA SER A 406 -13.22 18.54 -19.65
C SER A 406 -13.00 20.05 -19.74
N VAL A 407 -12.91 20.76 -18.60
CA VAL A 407 -12.62 22.20 -18.61
C VAL A 407 -11.20 22.48 -19.06
N TYR A 408 -10.22 21.70 -18.63
CA TYR A 408 -8.83 21.84 -19.07
C TYR A 408 -8.74 21.69 -20.59
N ASP A 409 -9.40 20.69 -21.16
CA ASP A 409 -9.38 20.41 -22.60
C ASP A 409 -9.96 21.55 -23.44
N GLU A 410 -10.97 22.24 -22.93
CA GLU A 410 -11.60 23.40 -23.56
C GLU A 410 -10.77 24.69 -23.47
N LEU A 411 -9.73 24.74 -22.62
CA LEU A 411 -8.88 25.92 -22.50
C LEU A 411 -8.00 26.11 -23.75
N SER A 412 -7.69 27.37 -24.06
CA SER A 412 -6.75 27.70 -25.13
C SER A 412 -5.34 27.15 -24.84
N ASN A 413 -4.58 26.86 -25.89
CA ASN A 413 -3.20 26.36 -25.76
C ASN A 413 -2.29 27.29 -24.95
N GLU A 414 -2.54 28.59 -24.99
CA GLU A 414 -1.81 29.58 -24.17
C GLU A 414 -2.10 29.40 -22.68
N LYS A 415 -3.38 29.18 -22.32
CA LYS A 415 -3.79 29.02 -20.93
C LYS A 415 -3.38 27.67 -20.36
N LYS A 416 -3.40 26.60 -21.17
CA LYS A 416 -2.83 25.29 -20.81
C LYS A 416 -1.36 25.41 -20.44
N ARG A 417 -0.55 26.10 -21.27
CA ARG A 417 0.88 26.37 -20.99
C ARG A 417 1.13 27.23 -19.74
N GLU A 418 0.17 28.07 -19.36
CA GLU A 418 0.24 28.84 -18.12
C GLU A 418 -0.06 27.95 -16.90
N LEU A 419 -1.07 27.08 -17.02
CA LEU A 419 -1.44 26.12 -15.98
C LEU A 419 -0.36 25.07 -15.75
N ASP A 420 0.30 24.57 -16.80
CA ASP A 420 1.38 23.58 -16.68
C ASP A 420 2.60 24.10 -15.90
N LYS A 421 2.69 25.42 -15.68
CA LYS A 421 3.73 26.05 -14.86
C LYS A 421 3.33 26.20 -13.39
N MET A 422 2.06 25.98 -13.04
CA MET A 422 1.57 26.08 -11.66
C MET A 422 1.78 24.77 -10.90
N LEU A 423 1.75 24.83 -9.57
CA LEU A 423 1.73 23.61 -8.76
C LEU A 423 0.41 22.84 -9.00
N PRO A 424 0.40 21.50 -8.92
CA PRO A 424 -0.79 20.69 -9.19
C PRO A 424 -2.03 21.10 -8.39
N GLU A 425 -1.85 21.51 -7.13
CA GLU A 425 -2.96 21.97 -6.27
C GLU A 425 -3.52 23.33 -6.71
N GLU A 426 -2.65 24.25 -7.15
CA GLU A 426 -3.07 25.58 -7.65
C GLU A 426 -3.82 25.45 -8.98
N MET A 427 -3.34 24.56 -9.86
CA MET A 427 -4.02 24.22 -11.12
C MET A 427 -5.41 23.62 -10.84
N LYS A 428 -5.51 22.66 -9.90
CA LYS A 428 -6.77 22.01 -9.54
C LYS A 428 -7.78 23.01 -8.98
N GLU A 429 -7.34 23.91 -8.11
CA GLU A 429 -8.22 24.95 -7.53
C GLU A 429 -8.65 25.99 -8.59
N TYR A 430 -7.76 26.34 -9.53
CA TYR A 430 -8.09 27.23 -10.65
C TYR A 430 -9.16 26.62 -11.56
N LEU A 431 -8.96 25.37 -12.02
CA LEU A 431 -9.93 24.64 -12.84
C LEU A 431 -11.24 24.42 -12.09
N ALA A 432 -11.16 24.12 -10.79
CA ALA A 432 -12.35 23.98 -9.95
C ALA A 432 -13.14 25.29 -9.87
N ASN A 433 -12.49 26.45 -9.77
CA ASN A 433 -13.18 27.74 -9.77
C ASN A 433 -13.91 28.01 -11.10
N ILE A 434 -13.33 27.65 -12.25
CA ILE A 434 -13.98 27.80 -13.55
C ILE A 434 -15.26 26.95 -13.63
N VAL A 435 -15.20 25.68 -13.22
CA VAL A 435 -16.40 24.83 -13.20
C VAL A 435 -17.45 25.38 -12.25
N ARG A 436 -17.03 25.90 -11.08
CA ARG A 436 -17.94 26.53 -10.11
C ARG A 436 -18.63 27.78 -10.68
N GLU A 437 -17.93 28.57 -11.48
CA GLU A 437 -18.48 29.74 -12.16
C GLU A 437 -19.47 29.34 -13.26
N ARG A 438 -19.16 28.32 -14.06
CA ARG A 438 -20.10 27.78 -15.05
C ARG A 438 -21.38 27.25 -14.41
N GLN A 439 -21.26 26.45 -13.35
CA GLN A 439 -22.40 25.94 -12.59
C GLN A 439 -23.24 27.06 -11.95
N ARG A 440 -22.63 28.22 -11.62
CA ARG A 440 -23.37 29.40 -11.14
C ARG A 440 -24.11 30.10 -12.27
N ALA A 441 -23.50 30.23 -13.44
CA ALA A 441 -24.11 30.82 -14.63
C ALA A 441 -25.26 29.95 -15.17
N GLU A 442 -25.13 28.63 -15.07
CA GLU A 442 -26.11 27.62 -15.50
C GLU A 442 -27.14 27.25 -14.42
N GLY A 443 -27.08 27.90 -13.24
CA GLY A 443 -27.90 27.53 -12.09
C GLY A 443 -29.40 27.41 -12.42
N PRO A 444 -30.12 26.48 -11.76
CA PRO A 444 -31.47 26.11 -12.14
C PRO A 444 -32.35 27.36 -12.14
N ASN A 445 -33.15 27.51 -13.20
CA ASN A 445 -34.20 28.51 -13.30
C ASN A 445 -35.15 28.27 -12.11
N ARG A 446 -34.85 28.87 -10.94
CA ARG A 446 -35.59 28.61 -9.71
C ARG A 446 -37.03 29.00 -10.01
N PRO A 447 -38.02 28.08 -9.90
CA PRO A 447 -39.40 28.52 -9.90
C PRO A 447 -39.48 29.57 -8.78
N ARG A 448 -39.91 30.79 -9.12
CA ARG A 448 -40.31 31.78 -8.11
C ARG A 448 -41.32 31.06 -7.22
N ILE A 449 -40.89 30.59 -6.05
CA ILE A 449 -41.81 30.20 -5.01
C ILE A 449 -42.62 31.47 -4.76
N PRO A 450 -43.94 31.50 -5.05
CA PRO A 450 -44.76 32.64 -4.73
C PRO A 450 -44.76 32.71 -3.21
N PHE A 451 -43.97 33.63 -2.65
CA PHE A 451 -44.21 34.07 -1.29
C PHE A 451 -45.64 34.62 -1.29
N GLY A 452 -46.54 33.86 -0.66
CA GLY A 452 -47.96 34.18 -0.60
C GLY A 452 -48.19 35.58 0.00
N PRO A 453 -49.30 36.24 -0.38
CA PRO A 453 -49.64 37.55 0.15
C PRO A 453 -50.20 37.37 1.56
N GLY A 454 -49.54 37.90 2.59
CA GLY A 454 -50.12 37.88 3.93
C GLY A 454 -49.16 38.19 5.07
N GLY A 455 -48.74 39.44 5.19
CA GLY A 455 -48.08 39.97 6.38
C GLY A 455 -48.25 41.49 6.44
N PRO A 456 -49.11 42.03 7.34
CA PRO A 456 -49.42 43.45 7.36
C PRO A 456 -48.40 44.22 8.20
N GLY A 457 -48.01 45.39 7.71
CA GLY A 457 -47.43 46.46 8.55
C GLY A 457 -45.99 46.83 8.23
N GLY A 458 -45.83 47.85 7.38
CA GLY A 458 -44.56 48.54 7.17
C GLY A 458 -44.78 49.75 6.26
N PRO A 459 -44.73 51.00 6.77
CA PRO A 459 -45.36 52.15 6.12
C PRO A 459 -44.50 52.82 5.06
N GLY A 460 -45.14 53.21 3.95
CA GLY A 460 -44.88 54.48 3.27
C GLY A 460 -43.85 54.49 2.14
N MET A 461 -44.16 53.85 1.01
CA MET A 461 -43.60 54.31 -0.27
C MET A 461 -44.41 55.50 -0.80
N ARG A 462 -43.70 56.60 -1.07
CA ARG A 462 -44.20 57.77 -1.82
C ARG A 462 -44.49 57.40 -3.28
N PRO A 463 -45.48 58.03 -3.93
CA PRO A 463 -45.81 57.75 -5.32
C PRO A 463 -44.77 58.34 -6.29
N PRO A 464 -44.69 57.81 -7.53
CA PRO A 464 -43.77 58.27 -8.55
C PRO A 464 -44.38 59.46 -9.30
N THR A 465 -43.72 60.61 -9.26
CA THR A 465 -43.93 61.69 -10.23
C THR A 465 -42.97 61.51 -11.39
N GLY A 466 -43.52 61.52 -12.59
CA GLY A 466 -42.80 61.36 -13.84
C GLY A 466 -42.13 62.62 -14.37
N GLU A 467 -41.66 62.45 -15.60
CA GLU A 467 -41.30 63.44 -16.63
C GLU A 467 -40.03 64.30 -16.42
N GLY A 468 -39.02 63.96 -17.22
CA GLY A 468 -38.46 64.89 -18.22
C GLY A 468 -37.63 66.07 -17.72
N GLY A 469 -36.31 65.90 -17.68
CA GLY A 469 -35.35 67.01 -17.66
C GLY A 469 -33.92 66.53 -17.98
N PRO A 470 -33.15 67.24 -18.83
CA PRO A 470 -31.79 66.85 -19.18
C PRO A 470 -30.82 67.07 -18.00
N PRO A 471 -29.69 66.34 -17.95
CA PRO A 471 -28.77 66.42 -16.83
C PRO A 471 -28.07 67.80 -16.78
N PRO A 472 -27.88 68.39 -15.58
CA PRO A 472 -27.09 69.61 -15.45
C PRO A 472 -25.60 69.32 -15.64
N MET A 473 -24.95 70.25 -16.33
CA MET A 473 -23.52 70.34 -16.52
C MET A 473 -22.75 70.33 -15.18
N PHE A 474 -21.63 69.63 -15.20
CA PHE A 474 -20.58 69.67 -14.18
C PHE A 474 -20.02 71.09 -14.05
N ASP A 475 -20.06 71.65 -12.86
CA ASP A 475 -19.39 72.90 -12.49
C ASP A 475 -18.06 72.54 -11.81
N PRO A 476 -16.88 72.83 -12.39
CA PRO A 476 -15.61 72.38 -11.89
C PRO A 476 -14.90 73.42 -11.02
N ASP A 477 -15.60 74.24 -10.21
CA ASP A 477 -14.93 75.13 -9.25
C ASP A 477 -15.78 75.39 -8.00
N GLY A 478 -15.52 74.65 -6.91
CA GLY A 478 -16.15 74.90 -5.60
C GLY A 478 -15.56 74.06 -4.46
N PRO A 479 -15.39 74.61 -3.23
CA PRO A 479 -14.27 74.28 -2.35
C PRO A 479 -14.44 73.01 -1.51
N ARG A 480 -13.31 72.30 -1.37
CA ARG A 480 -13.09 71.13 -0.51
C ARG A 480 -13.41 71.45 0.95
N ARG A 481 -14.45 70.80 1.51
CA ARG A 481 -14.66 70.73 2.96
C ARG A 481 -13.83 69.61 3.57
N ARG A 482 -12.92 70.04 4.44
CA ARG A 482 -11.96 69.31 5.26
C ARG A 482 -12.64 68.92 6.58
N ASN A 483 -12.85 67.63 6.81
CA ASN A 483 -13.04 67.03 8.14
C ASN A 483 -11.92 65.98 8.26
N GLY A 484 -10.98 65.98 9.20
CA GLY A 484 -11.02 66.49 10.57
C GLY A 484 -11.19 65.32 11.55
N ARG A 485 -10.19 64.43 11.65
CA ARG A 485 -10.06 63.48 12.77
C ARG A 485 -8.60 63.07 12.99
N THR A 486 -7.91 63.82 13.83
CA THR A 486 -6.61 63.49 14.43
C THR A 486 -6.86 62.82 15.77
N GLY A 487 -6.40 61.59 15.93
CA GLY A 487 -6.15 60.93 17.22
C GLY A 487 -4.64 60.76 17.42
N PRO A 488 -4.13 60.81 18.65
CA PRO A 488 -2.70 60.80 18.93
C PRO A 488 -2.06 59.40 18.77
N PRO A 489 -0.74 59.33 18.48
CA PRO A 489 0.00 58.07 18.45
C PRO A 489 0.34 57.59 19.87
N PRO A 490 0.50 56.28 20.11
CA PRO A 490 1.07 55.77 21.35
C PRO A 490 2.60 55.84 21.34
N ASP A 491 3.14 56.27 22.48
CA ASP A 491 4.57 56.43 22.81
C ASP A 491 5.34 55.09 22.90
N ASP A 492 6.58 55.16 22.43
CA ASP A 492 7.83 54.62 22.97
C ASP A 492 7.82 53.32 23.81
N TYR A 493 8.30 52.24 23.19
CA TYR A 493 8.96 51.14 23.90
C TYR A 493 10.45 51.47 24.13
N PRO A 494 10.99 51.30 25.34
CA PRO A 494 12.42 51.47 25.59
C PRO A 494 13.25 50.27 25.06
N PRO A 495 14.53 50.48 24.72
CA PRO A 495 15.42 49.42 24.27
C PRO A 495 15.77 48.50 25.45
N GLY A 496 15.53 47.20 25.28
CA GLY A 496 15.98 46.17 26.22
C GLY A 496 17.49 45.97 26.11
N ASP A 497 18.18 46.13 27.24
CA ASP A 497 19.60 45.83 27.43
C ASP A 497 19.90 44.31 27.32
N PRO A 498 21.16 43.94 26.98
CA PRO A 498 21.56 42.59 26.65
C PRO A 498 21.77 41.70 27.88
N LEU A 499 21.36 40.43 27.78
CA LEU A 499 21.68 39.39 28.76
C LEU A 499 23.19 39.09 28.77
N PRO A 500 23.81 38.86 29.95
CA PRO A 500 25.21 38.46 30.04
C PRO A 500 25.38 36.96 29.72
N PRO A 501 26.58 36.55 29.25
CA PRO A 501 26.92 35.14 29.05
C PRO A 501 27.65 34.61 30.28
N GLU A 502 27.19 33.50 30.87
CA GLU A 502 28.08 32.63 31.66
C GLU A 502 27.68 31.15 31.49
N SER A 503 28.54 30.44 30.76
CA SER A 503 28.89 29.02 30.94
C SER A 503 29.69 28.85 32.27
N PRO A 504 30.16 27.66 32.71
CA PRO A 504 30.36 26.38 32.01
C PRO A 504 29.46 25.21 32.47
#